data_AF-A0A229HF27-F1
#
_entry.id   AF-A0A229HF27-F1
#
_cell.length_a   1.000
_cell.length_b   1.000
_cell.length_c   1.000
_cell.angle_alpha   90.00
_cell.angle_beta   90.00
_cell.angle_gamma   90.00
#
_symmetry.space_group_name_H-M   'P 1'
#
loop_
_entity.id
_entity.type
_entity.pdbx_description
1 polymer ?
#
loop_
_entity_poly.entity_id
_entity_poly.type
_entity_poly.pdbx_seq_one_letter_code
_entity_poly.pdbx_strand_id
1 'polypeptide(L)'
;MRAPPRLYALAATAALTLAAALLPVAQASGAAAAAPPKLHASGNKLVDENGTTRRLLGVNRSGGEFMCVQGRGIFDGPVDDASIKAIADWKVNAVRVPLNEECWLGLSHINAAYRGANYINAVKNFVARLEAHGITPIVELHWTHGKYTGGDNHCPDTEYATCQKPMPNAQYTPAFWSSVAQTFKGDQSVVFDLFNEPFPDRATTDLSAAWACWRDGGKCPGIDFEVAGMQDLLDAVRGAGAKNLVLIPGVAYSNDMRQWLTHKPSDPAGNLAAAWHTYNFNTCSNESCWNEQLAPVIGQVPFVAGEIGENTCSHGYTDRVMAWLDAKGASYLGWTWNTWDCSSGPSLISDFNGTPTGFGVGLRDHLKGLS
;
A
#
# COMPACT_ATOMS: atom_id res chain seq x y z
N MET A 1 -44.37 49.32 -70.90
CA MET A 1 -43.20 50.13 -71.31
C MET A 1 -42.16 49.20 -71.92
N ARG A 2 -41.60 49.62 -73.05
CA ARG A 2 -40.61 48.90 -73.89
C ARG A 2 -39.22 48.91 -73.25
N ALA A 3 -38.41 47.87 -73.45
CA ALA A 3 -37.10 47.94 -74.14
C ALA A 3 -36.22 46.68 -73.88
N PRO A 4 -35.45 46.20 -74.89
CA PRO A 4 -34.29 45.30 -74.77
C PRO A 4 -32.97 46.16 -74.72
N PRO A 5 -31.74 45.68 -75.04
CA PRO A 5 -30.90 44.55 -74.58
C PRO A 5 -29.43 44.97 -74.19
N ARG A 6 -28.56 43.97 -73.88
CA ARG A 6 -27.07 43.92 -73.95
C ARG A 6 -26.21 44.83 -73.03
N LEU A 7 -25.21 44.26 -72.34
CA LEU A 7 -23.76 44.35 -72.70
C LEU A 7 -22.85 43.67 -71.66
N TYR A 8 -21.70 43.19 -72.14
CA TYR A 8 -20.63 42.46 -71.45
C TYR A 8 -19.72 43.36 -70.60
N ALA A 9 -19.13 42.81 -69.53
CA ALA A 9 -17.84 43.24 -69.01
C ALA A 9 -17.08 42.04 -68.39
N LEU A 10 -15.87 41.79 -68.90
CA LEU A 10 -14.90 40.85 -68.34
C LEU A 10 -14.32 41.42 -67.02
N ALA A 11 -14.11 40.55 -66.04
CA ALA A 11 -13.15 40.78 -64.96
C ALA A 11 -12.33 39.50 -64.75
N ALA A 12 -11.02 39.59 -64.98
CA ALA A 12 -10.05 38.53 -64.72
C ALA A 12 -9.69 38.53 -63.23
N THR A 13 -9.83 37.39 -62.57
CA THR A 13 -9.37 37.15 -61.19
C THR A 13 -8.15 36.24 -61.21
N ALA A 14 -7.03 36.75 -60.69
CA ALA A 14 -5.81 36.00 -60.45
C ALA A 14 -6.00 35.03 -59.27
N ALA A 15 -5.66 33.75 -59.46
CA ALA A 15 -5.65 32.74 -58.40
C ALA A 15 -4.29 32.74 -57.69
N LEU A 16 -4.27 33.07 -56.39
CA LEU A 16 -3.14 32.82 -55.51
C LEU A 16 -3.23 31.37 -54.98
N THR A 17 -2.29 30.51 -55.37
CA THR A 17 -2.11 29.17 -54.78
C THR A 17 -1.27 29.28 -53.51
N LEU A 18 -1.87 29.04 -52.33
CA LEU A 18 -1.14 28.81 -51.08
C LEU A 18 -0.68 27.35 -51.03
N ALA A 19 0.63 27.12 -51.07
CA ALA A 19 1.22 25.82 -50.74
C ALA A 19 1.38 25.73 -49.21
N ALA A 20 0.59 24.88 -48.55
CA ALA A 20 0.74 24.58 -47.13
C ALA A 20 1.88 23.56 -46.95
N ALA A 21 2.96 23.96 -46.27
CA ALA A 21 4.02 23.07 -45.86
C ALA A 21 3.54 22.19 -44.69
N LEU A 22 3.43 20.88 -44.92
CA LEU A 22 3.21 19.87 -43.88
C LEU A 22 4.54 19.62 -43.16
N LEU A 23 4.67 20.13 -41.93
CA LEU A 23 5.75 19.73 -41.02
C LEU A 23 5.34 18.43 -40.30
N PRO A 24 6.24 17.44 -40.17
CA PRO A 24 5.96 16.26 -39.38
C PRO A 24 5.91 16.62 -37.90
N VAL A 25 4.78 16.38 -37.25
CA VAL A 25 4.65 16.47 -35.79
C VAL A 25 5.44 15.29 -35.21
N ALA A 26 6.59 15.57 -34.60
CA ALA A 26 7.29 14.59 -33.78
C ALA A 26 6.41 14.24 -32.58
N GLN A 27 5.88 13.03 -32.54
CA GLN A 27 5.34 12.45 -31.31
C GLN A 27 6.48 12.36 -30.31
N ALA A 28 6.40 13.15 -29.24
CA ALA A 28 7.24 12.94 -28.07
C ALA A 28 6.87 11.57 -27.50
N SER A 29 7.68 10.55 -27.79
CA SER A 29 7.69 9.32 -27.01
C SER A 29 8.09 9.72 -25.59
N GLY A 30 7.12 9.83 -24.68
CA GLY A 30 7.40 9.97 -23.27
C GLY A 30 8.37 8.85 -22.87
N ALA A 31 9.49 9.20 -22.25
CA ALA A 31 10.39 8.19 -21.71
C ALA A 31 9.56 7.28 -20.80
N ALA A 32 9.57 5.97 -21.07
CA ALA A 32 8.95 5.02 -20.17
C ALA A 32 9.50 5.25 -18.76
N ALA A 33 8.63 5.25 -17.75
CA ALA A 33 9.08 5.35 -16.37
C ALA A 33 10.09 4.22 -16.12
N ALA A 34 11.18 4.52 -15.40
CA ALA A 34 12.10 3.48 -15.00
C ALA A 34 11.35 2.46 -14.15
N ALA A 35 11.61 1.16 -14.39
CA ALA A 35 11.01 0.10 -13.58
C ALA A 35 11.35 0.31 -12.09
N PRO A 36 10.46 -0.07 -11.15
CA PRO A 36 10.75 0.08 -9.73
C PRO A 36 12.00 -0.72 -9.33
N PRO A 37 12.74 -0.25 -8.32
CA PRO A 37 13.98 -0.89 -7.89
C PRO A 37 13.70 -2.25 -7.26
N LYS A 38 14.67 -3.17 -7.38
CA LYS A 38 14.64 -4.43 -6.61
C LYS A 38 15.23 -4.16 -5.24
N LEU A 39 14.35 -3.98 -4.26
CA LEU A 39 14.76 -3.56 -2.93
C LEU A 39 15.36 -4.72 -2.13
N HIS A 40 16.47 -4.41 -1.46
CA HIS A 40 17.04 -5.28 -0.45
C HIS A 40 17.41 -4.52 0.83
N ALA A 41 17.32 -5.21 1.96
CA ALA A 41 17.84 -4.75 3.23
C ALA A 41 19.37 -4.81 3.25
N SER A 42 20.02 -3.70 3.59
CA SER A 42 21.46 -3.63 3.85
C SER A 42 21.72 -2.85 5.13
N GLY A 43 22.07 -3.57 6.19
CA GLY A 43 22.10 -2.99 7.54
C GLY A 43 20.72 -2.44 7.89
N ASN A 44 20.66 -1.14 8.18
CA ASN A 44 19.41 -0.45 8.51
C ASN A 44 18.78 0.33 7.34
N LYS A 45 19.18 0.06 6.09
CA LYS A 45 18.73 0.80 4.91
C LYS A 45 18.09 -0.12 3.89
N LEU A 46 17.09 0.41 3.18
CA LEU A 46 16.66 -0.16 1.90
C LEU A 46 17.62 0.34 0.81
N VAL A 47 18.07 -0.57 -0.04
CA VAL A 47 18.93 -0.27 -1.18
C VAL A 47 18.41 -0.97 -2.44
N ASP A 48 18.70 -0.41 -3.61
CA ASP A 48 18.41 -1.04 -4.90
C ASP A 48 19.52 -2.00 -5.34
N GLU A 49 19.37 -2.66 -6.48
CA GLU A 49 20.34 -3.60 -7.05
C GLU A 49 21.74 -3.02 -7.31
N ASN A 50 21.89 -1.68 -7.32
CA ASN A 50 23.16 -0.98 -7.47
C ASN A 50 23.77 -0.54 -6.12
N GLY A 51 23.11 -0.87 -4.99
CA GLY A 51 23.52 -0.46 -3.65
C GLY A 51 23.14 0.98 -3.29
N THR A 52 22.33 1.66 -4.11
CA THR A 52 21.87 3.02 -3.83
C THR A 52 20.79 2.99 -2.76
N THR A 53 20.90 3.81 -1.71
CA THR A 53 19.86 3.92 -0.69
C THR A 53 18.55 4.40 -1.30
N ARG A 54 17.46 3.67 -1.03
CA ARG A 54 16.11 3.98 -1.47
C ARG A 54 15.19 4.17 -0.26
N ARG A 55 14.07 4.88 -0.49
CA ARG A 55 12.98 5.05 0.47
C ARG A 55 11.67 4.76 -0.25
N LEU A 56 10.74 4.11 0.45
CA LEU A 56 9.35 3.94 0.02
C LEU A 56 8.56 5.15 0.55
N LEU A 57 8.26 6.10 -0.33
CA LEU A 57 7.51 7.31 -0.03
C LEU A 57 6.22 7.26 -0.83
N GLY A 58 5.12 7.02 -0.14
CA GLY A 58 3.95 6.41 -0.78
C GLY A 58 2.59 6.81 -0.24
N VAL A 59 1.59 6.13 -0.75
CA VAL A 59 0.21 6.15 -0.26
C VAL A 59 -0.33 4.73 -0.13
N ASN A 60 -1.33 4.54 0.72
CA ASN A 60 -2.15 3.34 0.76
C ASN A 60 -3.30 3.48 -0.22
N ARG A 61 -3.66 2.40 -0.93
CA ARG A 61 -4.80 2.36 -1.84
C ARG A 61 -5.78 1.27 -1.41
N SER A 62 -6.60 1.60 -0.42
CA SER A 62 -7.57 0.68 0.19
C SER A 62 -8.76 0.38 -0.72
N GLY A 63 -9.33 -0.81 -0.61
CA GLY A 63 -10.51 -1.28 -1.35
C GLY A 63 -10.46 -2.76 -1.72
N GLY A 64 -9.26 -3.34 -1.87
CA GLY A 64 -9.06 -4.75 -2.22
C GLY A 64 -9.48 -5.71 -1.12
N GLU A 65 -9.25 -5.32 0.13
CA GLU A 65 -9.55 -6.08 1.33
C GLU A 65 -11.05 -6.23 1.61
N PHE A 66 -11.90 -5.31 1.18
CA PHE A 66 -13.30 -5.27 1.60
C PHE A 66 -14.33 -5.37 0.48
N MET A 67 -14.02 -4.90 -0.74
CA MET A 67 -15.04 -4.84 -1.80
C MET A 67 -15.52 -6.23 -2.24
N CYS A 68 -14.61 -7.19 -2.27
CA CYS A 68 -14.90 -8.55 -2.72
C CYS A 68 -15.80 -9.32 -1.75
N VAL A 69 -15.51 -9.25 -0.44
CA VAL A 69 -16.32 -9.86 0.63
C VAL A 69 -17.68 -9.18 0.78
N GLN A 70 -17.79 -7.88 0.46
CA GLN A 70 -19.04 -7.14 0.43
C GLN A 70 -19.85 -7.36 -0.86
N GLY A 71 -19.30 -8.08 -1.84
CA GLY A 71 -19.96 -8.33 -3.12
C GLY A 71 -20.09 -7.11 -4.04
N ARG A 72 -19.24 -6.10 -3.88
CA ARG A 72 -19.32 -4.80 -4.57
C ARG A 72 -18.29 -4.61 -5.69
N GLY A 73 -17.38 -5.55 -5.88
CA GLY A 73 -16.29 -5.45 -6.85
C GLY A 73 -14.99 -6.05 -6.31
N ILE A 74 -13.88 -5.83 -7.00
CA ILE A 74 -12.55 -6.16 -6.48
C ILE A 74 -11.91 -4.96 -5.78
N PHE A 75 -12.06 -3.74 -6.32
CA PHE A 75 -11.47 -2.52 -5.76
C PHE A 75 -12.53 -1.43 -5.57
N ASP A 76 -12.29 -0.53 -4.60
CA ASP A 76 -13.15 0.62 -4.31
C ASP A 76 -12.71 1.85 -5.11
N GLY A 77 -13.17 1.99 -6.35
CA GLY A 77 -12.78 3.08 -7.26
C GLY A 77 -11.75 2.67 -8.31
N PRO A 78 -11.23 3.62 -9.12
CA PRO A 78 -10.35 3.32 -10.25
C PRO A 78 -8.98 2.81 -9.79
N VAL A 79 -8.39 1.97 -10.65
CA VAL A 79 -7.04 1.40 -10.57
C VAL A 79 -6.39 1.36 -11.98
N ASP A 80 -6.83 2.29 -12.84
CA ASP A 80 -6.34 2.46 -14.21
C ASP A 80 -5.16 3.44 -14.30
N ASP A 81 -4.59 3.59 -15.49
CA ASP A 81 -3.43 4.46 -15.72
C ASP A 81 -3.69 5.93 -15.36
N ALA A 82 -4.92 6.42 -15.49
CA ALA A 82 -5.26 7.80 -15.14
C ALA A 82 -5.20 7.99 -13.61
N SER A 83 -5.76 7.05 -12.85
CA SER A 83 -5.67 7.07 -11.39
C SER A 83 -4.24 6.93 -10.88
N ILE A 84 -3.42 6.09 -11.51
CA ILE A 84 -2.00 5.89 -11.13
C ILE A 84 -1.17 7.12 -11.49
N LYS A 85 -1.46 7.78 -12.61
CA LYS A 85 -0.83 9.07 -12.96
C LYS A 85 -1.15 10.14 -11.91
N ALA A 86 -2.40 10.22 -11.45
CA ALA A 86 -2.79 11.16 -10.40
C ALA A 86 -2.05 10.89 -9.07
N ILE A 87 -1.87 9.61 -8.71
CA ILE A 87 -1.00 9.19 -7.61
C ILE A 87 0.43 9.71 -7.86
N ALA A 88 1.05 9.36 -8.98
CA ALA A 88 2.42 9.74 -9.33
C ALA A 88 2.65 11.26 -9.36
N ASP A 89 1.64 12.07 -9.67
CA ASP A 89 1.73 13.54 -9.68
C ASP A 89 2.02 14.14 -8.28
N TRP A 90 1.80 13.37 -7.20
CA TRP A 90 2.21 13.71 -5.83
C TRP A 90 3.67 13.34 -5.52
N LYS A 91 4.43 12.82 -6.50
CA LYS A 91 5.82 12.36 -6.37
C LYS A 91 6.02 11.14 -5.47
N VAL A 92 4.99 10.33 -5.36
CA VAL A 92 5.07 9.01 -4.71
C VAL A 92 5.84 8.01 -5.58
N ASN A 93 6.55 7.11 -4.91
CA ASN A 93 7.31 6.03 -5.53
C ASN A 93 6.89 4.64 -5.01
N ALA A 94 5.90 4.57 -4.12
CA ALA A 94 5.37 3.33 -3.57
C ALA A 94 3.86 3.42 -3.36
N VAL A 95 3.15 2.31 -3.58
CA VAL A 95 1.72 2.17 -3.26
C VAL A 95 1.49 0.87 -2.52
N ARG A 96 0.87 0.96 -1.32
CA ARG A 96 0.47 -0.19 -0.52
C ARG A 96 -0.97 -0.61 -0.87
N VAL A 97 -1.16 -1.90 -1.13
CA VAL A 97 -2.36 -2.50 -1.71
C VAL A 97 -2.91 -3.54 -0.74
N PRO A 98 -3.92 -3.17 0.07
CA PRO A 98 -4.62 -4.08 0.97
C PRO A 98 -5.34 -5.23 0.28
N LEU A 99 -5.12 -6.44 0.79
CA LEU A 99 -5.71 -7.67 0.27
C LEU A 99 -6.56 -8.41 1.30
N ASN A 100 -7.52 -9.19 0.78
CA ASN A 100 -8.34 -10.12 1.56
C ASN A 100 -7.90 -11.57 1.31
N GLU A 101 -7.64 -12.35 2.36
CA GLU A 101 -7.18 -13.73 2.16
C GLU A 101 -8.25 -14.65 1.56
N GLU A 102 -9.53 -14.49 1.92
CA GLU A 102 -10.60 -15.38 1.47
C GLU A 102 -10.99 -15.08 0.01
N CYS A 103 -10.92 -13.81 -0.40
CA CYS A 103 -11.06 -13.43 -1.81
C CYS A 103 -9.90 -13.95 -2.65
N TRP A 104 -8.66 -13.85 -2.15
CA TRP A 104 -7.48 -14.38 -2.84
C TRP A 104 -7.54 -15.90 -2.98
N LEU A 105 -7.80 -16.62 -1.88
CA LEU A 105 -7.89 -18.09 -1.86
C LEU A 105 -9.13 -18.62 -2.58
N GLY A 106 -10.12 -17.76 -2.83
CA GLY A 106 -11.28 -18.12 -3.64
C GLY A 106 -12.33 -18.92 -2.88
N LEU A 107 -12.54 -18.65 -1.60
CA LEU A 107 -13.49 -19.41 -0.78
C LEU A 107 -14.93 -19.31 -1.32
N SER A 108 -15.71 -20.39 -1.14
CA SER A 108 -17.01 -20.58 -1.82
C SER A 108 -18.09 -19.57 -1.48
N HIS A 109 -17.99 -18.92 -0.32
CA HIS A 109 -18.96 -17.91 0.12
C HIS A 109 -18.73 -16.54 -0.52
N ILE A 110 -17.55 -16.31 -1.12
CA ILE A 110 -17.27 -15.09 -1.88
C ILE A 110 -17.93 -15.19 -3.25
N ASN A 111 -18.45 -14.06 -3.76
CA ASN A 111 -19.00 -14.01 -5.10
C ASN A 111 -17.94 -14.49 -6.13
N ALA A 112 -18.33 -15.43 -7.00
CA ALA A 112 -17.44 -16.02 -8.01
C ALA A 112 -16.77 -14.98 -8.94
N ALA A 113 -17.42 -13.83 -9.15
CA ALA A 113 -16.85 -12.73 -9.93
C ALA A 113 -15.63 -12.07 -9.28
N TYR A 114 -15.47 -12.15 -7.95
CA TYR A 114 -14.50 -11.37 -7.19
C TYR A 114 -13.52 -12.22 -6.36
N ARG A 115 -13.37 -13.51 -6.69
CA ARG A 115 -12.58 -14.46 -5.91
C ARG A 115 -11.61 -15.29 -6.74
N GLY A 116 -10.61 -15.89 -6.08
CA GLY A 116 -9.65 -16.80 -6.69
C GLY A 116 -8.92 -16.14 -7.87
N ALA A 117 -8.92 -16.84 -9.01
CA ALA A 117 -8.24 -16.36 -10.22
C ALA A 117 -8.69 -14.95 -10.67
N ASN A 118 -9.96 -14.58 -10.49
CA ASN A 118 -10.45 -13.25 -10.86
C ASN A 118 -9.82 -12.16 -9.98
N TYR A 119 -9.78 -12.39 -8.67
CA TYR A 119 -9.13 -11.51 -7.71
C TYR A 119 -7.63 -11.41 -7.96
N ILE A 120 -6.95 -12.56 -8.09
CA ILE A 120 -5.50 -12.64 -8.34
C ILE A 120 -5.13 -11.92 -9.63
N ASN A 121 -5.87 -12.13 -10.73
CA ASN A 121 -5.60 -11.46 -12.00
C ASN A 121 -5.78 -9.94 -11.92
N ALA A 122 -6.80 -9.46 -11.20
CA ALA A 122 -7.00 -8.04 -10.99
C ALA A 122 -5.85 -7.40 -10.17
N VAL A 123 -5.39 -8.08 -9.11
CA VAL A 123 -4.23 -7.62 -8.31
C VAL A 123 -2.96 -7.62 -9.17
N LYS A 124 -2.68 -8.69 -9.92
CA LYS A 124 -1.53 -8.74 -10.85
C LYS A 124 -1.56 -7.60 -11.88
N ASN A 125 -2.73 -7.31 -12.45
CA ASN A 125 -2.88 -6.21 -13.40
C ASN A 125 -2.65 -4.85 -12.74
N PHE A 126 -3.10 -4.66 -11.49
CA PHE A 126 -2.85 -3.42 -10.78
C PHE A 126 -1.37 -3.25 -10.41
N VAL A 127 -0.72 -4.31 -9.90
CA VAL A 127 0.73 -4.37 -9.64
C VAL A 127 1.53 -4.00 -10.90
N ALA A 128 1.24 -4.66 -12.03
CA ALA A 128 1.95 -4.39 -13.28
C ALA A 128 1.76 -2.95 -13.79
N ARG A 129 0.58 -2.33 -13.54
CA ARG A 129 0.37 -0.91 -13.87
C ARG A 129 1.15 0.00 -12.94
N LEU A 130 1.21 -0.27 -11.64
CA LEU A 130 2.04 0.51 -10.72
C LEU A 130 3.50 0.49 -11.18
N GLU A 131 4.02 -0.69 -11.52
CA GLU A 131 5.38 -0.88 -12.01
C GLU A 131 5.63 -0.15 -13.35
N ALA A 132 4.66 -0.16 -14.26
CA ALA A 132 4.74 0.58 -15.53
C ALA A 132 4.82 2.11 -15.35
N HIS A 133 4.38 2.62 -14.19
CA HIS A 133 4.53 4.03 -13.79
C HIS A 133 5.71 4.27 -12.84
N GLY A 134 6.59 3.27 -12.65
CA GLY A 134 7.77 3.37 -11.80
C GLY A 134 7.46 3.39 -10.30
N ILE A 135 6.27 2.91 -9.90
CA ILE A 135 5.82 2.85 -8.52
C ILE A 135 6.03 1.43 -7.98
N THR A 136 6.66 1.33 -6.81
CA THR A 136 6.89 0.07 -6.09
C THR A 136 5.59 -0.42 -5.45
N PRO A 137 5.04 -1.57 -5.86
CA PRO A 137 3.85 -2.14 -5.25
C PRO A 137 4.20 -2.86 -3.93
N ILE A 138 3.45 -2.56 -2.87
CA ILE A 138 3.50 -3.27 -1.58
C ILE A 138 2.19 -4.02 -1.41
N VAL A 139 2.19 -5.34 -1.58
CA VAL A 139 0.99 -6.16 -1.34
C VAL A 139 0.96 -6.62 0.11
N GLU A 140 -0.20 -6.48 0.75
CA GLU A 140 -0.31 -6.67 2.19
C GLU A 140 -1.59 -7.41 2.58
N LEU A 141 -1.52 -8.19 3.64
CA LEU A 141 -2.67 -8.91 4.17
C LEU A 141 -3.43 -8.06 5.19
N HIS A 142 -4.61 -7.59 4.79
CA HIS A 142 -5.39 -6.68 5.61
C HIS A 142 -6.43 -7.40 6.47
N TRP A 143 -7.28 -8.23 5.84
CA TRP A 143 -8.37 -8.93 6.52
C TRP A 143 -8.22 -10.44 6.39
N THR A 144 -8.45 -11.10 7.53
CA THR A 144 -8.25 -12.54 7.72
C THR A 144 -9.47 -13.20 8.34
N HIS A 145 -9.58 -14.50 8.08
CA HIS A 145 -10.46 -15.42 8.76
C HIS A 145 -10.07 -15.56 10.23
N GLY A 146 -11.04 -15.94 11.06
CA GLY A 146 -10.88 -16.22 12.48
C GLY A 146 -12.02 -15.59 13.27
N LYS A 147 -12.80 -16.41 13.96
CA LYS A 147 -13.78 -15.88 14.91
C LYS A 147 -13.05 -15.29 16.10
N TYR A 148 -13.34 -14.05 16.48
CA TYR A 148 -12.69 -13.41 17.62
C TYR A 148 -13.71 -12.68 18.47
N THR A 149 -13.78 -13.04 19.75
CA THR A 149 -14.73 -12.49 20.72
C THR A 149 -14.07 -11.76 21.89
N GLY A 150 -12.73 -11.64 21.86
CA GLY A 150 -11.94 -10.96 22.88
C GLY A 150 -12.02 -9.43 22.83
N GLY A 151 -11.08 -8.78 23.54
CA GLY A 151 -11.01 -7.33 23.62
C GLY A 151 -10.79 -6.68 22.25
N ASP A 152 -11.48 -5.56 21.98
CA ASP A 152 -11.36 -4.82 20.72
C ASP A 152 -11.76 -5.67 19.47
N ASN A 153 -12.76 -6.56 19.62
CA ASN A 153 -13.29 -7.30 18.49
C ASN A 153 -14.07 -6.39 17.52
N HIS A 154 -13.85 -6.54 16.21
CA HIS A 154 -14.48 -5.71 15.18
C HIS A 154 -15.65 -6.41 14.46
N CYS A 155 -15.71 -7.74 14.51
CA CYS A 155 -16.81 -8.52 13.96
C CYS A 155 -16.96 -9.86 14.72
N PRO A 156 -17.54 -9.84 15.93
CA PRO A 156 -17.58 -11.01 16.84
C PRO A 156 -18.46 -12.15 16.34
N ASP A 157 -19.42 -11.83 15.46
CA ASP A 157 -20.46 -12.76 15.00
C ASP A 157 -20.05 -13.55 13.76
N THR A 158 -18.81 -13.39 13.27
CA THR A 158 -18.35 -14.04 12.04
C THR A 158 -16.89 -14.45 12.10
N GLU A 159 -16.60 -15.60 11.51
CA GLU A 159 -15.23 -16.07 11.26
C GLU A 159 -14.66 -15.57 9.93
N TYR A 160 -15.50 -15.11 9.01
CA TYR A 160 -15.04 -14.66 7.69
C TYR A 160 -14.16 -13.41 7.77
N ALA A 161 -13.37 -13.20 6.72
CA ALA A 161 -12.46 -12.07 6.53
C ALA A 161 -13.22 -10.78 6.17
N THR A 162 -14.23 -10.42 6.95
CA THR A 162 -15.05 -9.21 6.76
C THR A 162 -14.62 -8.05 7.66
N CYS A 163 -13.60 -8.26 8.49
CA CYS A 163 -12.99 -7.26 9.34
C CYS A 163 -11.57 -7.69 9.71
N GLN A 164 -10.84 -6.76 10.32
CA GLN A 164 -9.54 -7.02 10.91
C GLN A 164 -9.63 -7.97 12.12
N LYS A 165 -8.62 -8.83 12.28
CA LYS A 165 -8.49 -9.80 13.38
C LYS A 165 -7.21 -9.51 14.18
N PRO A 166 -7.11 -9.93 15.46
CA PRO A 166 -5.95 -9.63 16.30
C PRO A 166 -4.65 -10.20 15.78
N MET A 167 -4.73 -11.32 15.06
CA MET A 167 -3.60 -12.05 14.50
C MET A 167 -4.04 -12.81 13.24
N PRO A 168 -3.10 -13.21 12.37
CA PRO A 168 -3.36 -14.17 11.30
C PRO A 168 -3.77 -15.55 11.82
N ASN A 169 -4.57 -16.28 11.05
CA ASN A 169 -5.00 -17.63 11.42
C ASN A 169 -4.12 -18.71 10.75
N ALA A 170 -3.90 -19.83 11.44
CA ALA A 170 -3.14 -20.96 10.92
C ALA A 170 -3.87 -21.74 9.83
N GLN A 171 -5.19 -21.58 9.72
CA GLN A 171 -6.03 -22.34 8.78
C GLN A 171 -5.82 -21.91 7.33
N TYR A 172 -5.71 -20.61 7.06
CA TYR A 172 -5.68 -20.06 5.71
C TYR A 172 -4.50 -19.14 5.44
N THR A 173 -4.01 -18.40 6.43
CA THR A 173 -3.04 -17.34 6.14
C THR A 173 -1.69 -17.86 5.59
N PRO A 174 -1.12 -19.00 6.06
CA PRO A 174 0.08 -19.57 5.42
C PRO A 174 -0.14 -19.98 3.96
N ALA A 175 -1.33 -20.47 3.61
CA ALA A 175 -1.68 -20.81 2.22
C ALA A 175 -1.85 -19.56 1.35
N PHE A 176 -2.43 -18.49 1.91
CA PHE A 176 -2.50 -17.17 1.29
C PHE A 176 -1.10 -16.66 0.93
N TRP A 177 -0.18 -16.60 1.90
CA TRP A 177 1.17 -16.09 1.67
C TRP A 177 1.99 -16.96 0.73
N SER A 178 1.84 -18.28 0.80
CA SER A 178 2.45 -19.19 -0.18
C SER A 178 1.98 -18.87 -1.60
N SER A 179 0.69 -18.57 -1.78
CA SER A 179 0.09 -18.27 -3.09
C SER A 179 0.48 -16.88 -3.61
N VAL A 180 0.49 -15.85 -2.75
CA VAL A 180 1.00 -14.50 -3.08
C VAL A 180 2.48 -14.58 -3.48
N ALA A 181 3.30 -15.26 -2.68
CA ALA A 181 4.72 -15.44 -2.95
C ALA A 181 4.96 -16.22 -4.27
N GLN A 182 4.21 -17.29 -4.54
CA GLN A 182 4.28 -17.99 -5.83
C GLN A 182 3.92 -17.08 -7.01
N THR A 183 2.97 -16.17 -6.82
CA THR A 183 2.51 -15.24 -7.86
C THR A 183 3.58 -14.21 -8.20
N PHE A 184 4.29 -13.69 -7.20
CA PHE A 184 5.18 -12.53 -7.37
C PHE A 184 6.68 -12.83 -7.17
N LYS A 185 7.11 -14.05 -6.82
CA LYS A 185 8.55 -14.35 -6.58
C LYS A 185 9.49 -14.07 -7.75
N GLY A 186 8.97 -14.04 -8.97
CA GLY A 186 9.73 -13.69 -10.17
C GLY A 186 9.98 -12.18 -10.31
N ASP A 187 9.22 -11.37 -9.58
CA ASP A 187 9.29 -9.92 -9.55
C ASP A 187 9.73 -9.47 -8.15
N GLN A 188 11.02 -9.14 -8.01
CA GLN A 188 11.56 -8.68 -6.72
C GLN A 188 11.38 -7.17 -6.47
N SER A 189 10.71 -6.43 -7.37
CA SER A 189 10.26 -5.07 -7.07
C SER A 189 9.01 -5.09 -6.17
N VAL A 190 8.19 -6.14 -6.22
CA VAL A 190 7.05 -6.28 -5.32
C VAL A 190 7.53 -6.48 -3.87
N VAL A 191 7.01 -5.68 -2.95
CA VAL A 191 7.24 -5.81 -1.50
C VAL A 191 6.06 -6.54 -0.87
N PHE A 192 6.33 -7.41 0.11
CA PHE A 192 5.30 -8.13 0.86
C PHE A 192 5.21 -7.58 2.28
N ASP A 193 4.03 -7.20 2.74
CA ASP A 193 3.80 -6.77 4.13
C ASP A 193 2.88 -7.77 4.83
N LEU A 194 3.45 -8.53 5.78
CA LEU A 194 2.91 -9.84 6.20
C LEU A 194 1.51 -9.77 6.82
N PHE A 195 1.21 -8.69 7.53
CA PHE A 195 -0.08 -8.47 8.14
C PHE A 195 -0.24 -6.99 8.48
N ASN A 196 -1.43 -6.44 8.27
CA ASN A 196 -1.67 -5.02 8.48
C ASN A 196 -1.28 -4.55 9.89
N GLU A 197 -1.93 -5.10 10.92
CA GLU A 197 -1.85 -4.57 12.28
C GLU A 197 -2.13 -5.69 13.29
N PRO A 198 -1.10 -6.40 13.76
CA PRO A 198 -1.23 -7.31 14.89
C PRO A 198 -1.60 -6.55 16.18
N PHE A 199 -2.57 -7.07 16.92
CA PHE A 199 -2.95 -6.54 18.24
C PHE A 199 -3.23 -7.63 19.30
N PRO A 200 -2.37 -8.67 19.45
CA PRO A 200 -2.58 -9.71 20.47
C PRO A 200 -2.58 -9.15 21.90
N ASP A 201 -2.01 -7.96 22.13
CA ASP A 201 -2.03 -7.22 23.39
C ASP A 201 -3.42 -6.66 23.78
N ARG A 202 -4.44 -6.76 22.89
CA ARG A 202 -5.86 -6.56 23.27
C ARG A 202 -6.52 -7.85 23.77
N ALA A 203 -5.96 -9.00 23.42
CA ALA A 203 -6.43 -10.31 23.88
C ALA A 203 -5.80 -10.71 25.23
N THR A 204 -4.61 -10.19 25.54
CA THR A 204 -3.90 -10.45 26.80
C THR A 204 -3.16 -9.22 27.32
N THR A 205 -3.16 -9.02 28.65
CA THR A 205 -2.38 -7.95 29.31
C THR A 205 -0.92 -8.32 29.55
N ASP A 206 -0.55 -9.60 29.37
CA ASP A 206 0.84 -10.04 29.42
C ASP A 206 1.53 -9.75 28.08
N LEU A 207 2.32 -8.67 28.03
CA LEU A 207 3.06 -8.28 26.84
C LEU A 207 4.08 -9.33 26.38
N SER A 208 4.65 -10.13 27.29
CA SER A 208 5.58 -11.18 26.90
C SER A 208 4.84 -12.29 26.14
N ALA A 209 3.64 -12.65 26.62
CA ALA A 209 2.78 -13.60 25.94
C ALA A 209 2.25 -13.04 24.60
N ALA A 210 1.94 -11.74 24.53
CA ALA A 210 1.51 -11.09 23.29
C ALA A 210 2.60 -11.14 22.20
N TRP A 211 3.86 -10.83 22.55
CA TRP A 211 4.98 -10.91 21.61
C TRP A 211 5.36 -12.35 21.24
N ALA A 212 5.26 -13.29 22.18
CA ALA A 212 5.43 -14.72 21.87
C ALA A 212 4.36 -15.20 20.89
N CYS A 213 3.09 -14.84 21.11
CA CYS A 213 2.01 -15.10 20.16
C CYS A 213 2.28 -14.46 18.80
N TRP A 214 2.71 -13.20 18.78
CA TRP A 214 3.02 -12.47 17.56
C TRP A 214 4.07 -13.18 16.70
N ARG A 215 5.14 -13.69 17.31
CA ARG A 215 6.23 -14.37 16.58
C ARG A 215 5.88 -15.82 16.23
N ASP A 216 5.45 -16.58 17.24
CA ASP A 216 5.39 -18.05 17.20
C ASP A 216 4.00 -18.60 16.88
N GLY A 217 2.94 -17.79 17.04
CA GLY A 217 1.58 -18.23 16.86
C GLY A 217 1.14 -19.37 17.79
N GLY A 218 0.37 -20.31 17.25
CA GLY A 218 -0.22 -21.42 17.97
C GLY A 218 -1.43 -21.02 18.81
N LYS A 219 -1.53 -21.59 20.03
CA LYS A 219 -2.61 -21.28 20.98
C LYS A 219 -2.27 -20.03 21.78
N CYS A 220 -2.72 -18.89 21.28
CA CYS A 220 -2.48 -17.61 21.94
C CYS A 220 -3.53 -17.30 23.03
N PRO A 221 -3.12 -16.69 24.17
CA PRO A 221 -4.06 -16.27 25.20
C PRO A 221 -5.12 -15.30 24.68
N GLY A 222 -6.39 -15.61 24.94
CA GLY A 222 -7.53 -14.75 24.61
C GLY A 222 -7.91 -14.70 23.13
N ILE A 223 -7.28 -15.49 22.25
CA ILE A 223 -7.63 -15.60 20.83
C ILE A 223 -8.32 -16.95 20.57
N ASP A 224 -9.50 -16.90 19.94
CA ASP A 224 -10.41 -18.06 19.82
C ASP A 224 -10.07 -19.02 18.66
N PHE A 225 -9.09 -18.66 17.84
CA PHE A 225 -8.60 -19.47 16.71
C PHE A 225 -7.10 -19.76 16.85
N GLU A 226 -6.63 -20.81 16.16
CA GLU A 226 -5.20 -21.12 16.11
C GLU A 226 -4.48 -20.07 15.26
N VAL A 227 -3.47 -19.43 15.86
CA VAL A 227 -2.75 -18.31 15.25
C VAL A 227 -1.60 -18.80 14.39
N ALA A 228 -1.42 -18.20 13.21
CA ALA A 228 -0.13 -18.22 12.52
C ALA A 228 0.68 -17.00 12.94
N GLY A 229 1.86 -17.23 13.51
CA GLY A 229 2.78 -16.16 13.90
C GLY A 229 3.49 -15.56 12.69
N MET A 230 4.17 -14.42 12.90
CA MET A 230 4.94 -13.79 11.82
C MET A 230 6.04 -14.69 11.25
N GLN A 231 6.60 -15.62 12.05
CA GLN A 231 7.55 -16.61 11.55
C GLN A 231 6.89 -17.59 10.57
N ASP A 232 5.68 -18.10 10.87
CA ASP A 232 4.96 -19.01 9.98
C ASP A 232 4.67 -18.36 8.63
N LEU A 233 4.32 -17.07 8.64
CA LEU A 233 4.02 -16.31 7.42
C LEU A 233 5.29 -16.06 6.59
N LEU A 234 6.39 -15.70 7.26
CA LEU A 234 7.68 -15.56 6.59
C LEU A 234 8.15 -16.90 6.00
N ASP A 235 7.99 -18.00 6.73
CA ASP A 235 8.33 -19.34 6.28
C ASP A 235 7.49 -19.76 5.07
N ALA A 236 6.20 -19.40 5.03
CA ALA A 236 5.35 -19.61 3.86
C ALA A 236 5.85 -18.83 2.63
N VAL A 237 6.24 -17.57 2.80
CA VAL A 237 6.83 -16.73 1.75
C VAL A 237 8.14 -17.33 1.23
N ARG A 238 9.06 -17.67 2.14
CA ARG A 238 10.39 -18.19 1.77
C ARG A 238 10.32 -19.62 1.24
N GLY A 239 9.41 -20.45 1.76
CA GLY A 239 9.12 -21.80 1.30
C GLY A 239 8.60 -21.84 -0.14
N ALA A 240 7.88 -20.81 -0.59
CA ALA A 240 7.50 -20.64 -2.00
C ALA A 240 8.68 -20.25 -2.92
N GLY A 241 9.85 -19.92 -2.35
CA GLY A 241 11.06 -19.50 -3.04
C GLY A 241 11.18 -18.00 -3.29
N ALA A 242 10.34 -17.17 -2.66
CA ALA A 242 10.38 -15.72 -2.82
C ALA A 242 11.54 -15.08 -2.05
N LYS A 243 12.24 -14.15 -2.69
CA LYS A 243 13.34 -13.36 -2.10
C LYS A 243 13.02 -11.87 -1.96
N ASN A 244 11.76 -11.52 -2.26
CA ASN A 244 11.19 -10.18 -2.11
C ASN A 244 11.48 -9.61 -0.71
N LEU A 245 11.57 -8.28 -0.63
CA LEU A 245 11.58 -7.57 0.64
C LEU A 245 10.28 -7.89 1.39
N VAL A 246 10.40 -8.25 2.67
CA VAL A 246 9.25 -8.53 3.54
C VAL A 246 9.21 -7.50 4.67
N LEU A 247 8.09 -6.81 4.82
CA LEU A 247 7.80 -5.94 5.96
C LEU A 247 7.12 -6.75 7.06
N ILE A 248 7.57 -6.56 8.30
CA ILE A 248 7.02 -7.25 9.47
C ILE A 248 6.55 -6.21 10.50
N PRO A 249 5.25 -6.13 10.81
CA PRO A 249 4.67 -5.14 11.71
C PRO A 249 5.02 -5.37 13.18
N GLY A 250 4.83 -4.37 14.05
CA GLY A 250 4.85 -4.54 15.51
C GLY A 250 3.54 -5.11 16.08
N VAL A 251 3.37 -5.00 17.41
CA VAL A 251 2.09 -5.25 18.10
C VAL A 251 1.35 -3.91 18.35
N ALA A 252 0.24 -3.94 19.08
CA ALA A 252 -0.58 -2.76 19.37
C ALA A 252 -0.98 -2.00 18.09
N TYR A 253 -1.54 -2.74 17.12
CA TYR A 253 -1.86 -2.24 15.78
C TYR A 253 -0.62 -1.72 15.06
N SER A 254 0.48 -2.48 15.08
CA SER A 254 1.76 -2.09 14.50
C SER A 254 2.37 -0.80 15.09
N ASN A 255 1.93 -0.33 16.27
CA ASN A 255 2.43 0.92 16.88
C ASN A 255 3.53 0.69 17.93
N ASP A 256 3.57 -0.49 18.58
CA ASP A 256 4.60 -0.85 19.57
C ASP A 256 5.70 -1.70 18.94
N MET A 257 6.92 -1.15 18.90
CA MET A 257 8.10 -1.78 18.33
C MET A 257 9.15 -2.20 19.38
N ARG A 258 8.86 -2.03 20.68
CA ARG A 258 9.86 -2.14 21.76
C ARG A 258 10.52 -3.50 21.86
N GLN A 259 9.81 -4.58 21.50
CA GLN A 259 10.39 -5.93 21.50
C GLN A 259 10.61 -6.51 20.09
N TRP A 260 10.44 -5.72 19.04
CA TRP A 260 10.56 -6.20 17.66
C TRP A 260 11.94 -6.83 17.40
N LEU A 261 13.02 -6.20 17.88
CA LEU A 261 14.38 -6.73 17.71
C LEU A 261 14.62 -8.03 18.49
N THR A 262 14.02 -8.15 19.68
CA THR A 262 14.11 -9.36 20.52
C THR A 262 13.38 -10.55 19.90
N HIS A 263 12.26 -10.29 19.22
CA HIS A 263 11.41 -11.32 18.61
C HIS A 263 11.55 -11.39 17.08
N LYS A 264 12.49 -10.66 16.49
CA LYS A 264 12.67 -10.56 15.04
C LYS A 264 12.66 -11.96 14.39
N PRO A 265 11.73 -12.23 13.44
CA PRO A 265 11.72 -13.49 12.71
C PRO A 265 13.05 -13.75 11.99
N SER A 266 13.42 -15.03 11.93
CA SER A 266 14.61 -15.48 11.21
C SER A 266 14.30 -15.56 9.72
N ASP A 267 14.98 -14.74 8.92
CA ASP A 267 14.84 -14.75 7.46
C ASP A 267 16.08 -15.33 6.79
N PRO A 268 15.99 -16.52 6.16
CA PRO A 268 17.11 -17.09 5.40
C PRO A 268 17.49 -16.25 4.17
N ALA A 269 16.61 -15.38 3.66
CA ALA A 269 16.93 -14.44 2.59
C ALA A 269 17.59 -13.15 3.09
N GLY A 270 17.53 -12.89 4.41
CA GLY A 270 18.07 -11.67 5.02
C GLY A 270 17.45 -10.36 4.50
N ASN A 271 16.23 -10.39 3.97
CA ASN A 271 15.60 -9.27 3.28
C ASN A 271 14.31 -8.82 3.98
N LEU A 272 14.47 -8.34 5.23
CA LEU A 272 13.39 -7.87 6.09
C LEU A 272 13.48 -6.37 6.38
N ALA A 273 12.33 -5.74 6.58
CA ALA A 273 12.19 -4.42 7.19
C ALA A 273 11.09 -4.44 8.27
N ALA A 274 11.20 -3.54 9.24
CA ALA A 274 10.15 -3.34 10.24
C ALA A 274 9.06 -2.43 9.68
N ALA A 275 7.79 -2.78 9.91
CA ALA A 275 6.63 -1.95 9.60
C ALA A 275 6.06 -1.31 10.87
N TRP A 276 5.68 -0.04 10.79
CA TRP A 276 5.08 0.72 11.90
C TRP A 276 3.89 1.54 11.42
N HIS A 277 2.80 1.55 12.18
CA HIS A 277 1.64 2.37 11.87
C HIS A 277 1.45 3.45 12.93
N THR A 278 1.02 4.63 12.49
CA THR A 278 0.89 5.75 13.40
C THR A 278 -0.19 6.75 13.03
N TYR A 279 -0.93 7.12 14.06
CA TYR A 279 -2.00 8.08 14.05
C TYR A 279 -1.94 8.93 15.32
N ASN A 280 -2.53 10.13 15.26
CA ASN A 280 -2.55 11.09 16.38
C ASN A 280 -3.29 10.58 17.64
N PHE A 281 -4.02 9.47 17.53
CA PHE A 281 -4.75 8.82 18.63
C PHE A 281 -4.07 7.53 19.12
N ASN A 282 -2.92 7.13 18.58
CA ASN A 282 -2.18 5.99 19.10
C ASN A 282 -1.44 6.33 20.40
N THR A 283 -1.09 5.28 21.15
CA THR A 283 -0.30 5.40 22.38
C THR A 283 1.08 5.98 22.12
N CYS A 284 1.80 5.53 21.08
CA CYS A 284 3.05 6.15 20.66
C CYS A 284 2.81 7.13 19.49
N SER A 285 2.62 8.40 19.85
CA SER A 285 2.22 9.49 18.94
C SER A 285 3.01 10.80 19.18
N ASN A 286 4.22 10.71 19.74
CA ASN A 286 5.10 11.88 19.89
C ASN A 286 6.58 11.51 19.81
N GLU A 287 7.42 12.52 19.62
CA GLU A 287 8.85 12.41 19.41
C GLU A 287 9.56 11.70 20.57
N SER A 288 9.06 11.83 21.81
CA SER A 288 9.65 11.15 22.97
C SER A 288 9.53 9.64 22.81
N CYS A 289 8.33 9.13 22.52
CA CYS A 289 8.13 7.70 22.32
C CYS A 289 8.79 7.22 21.01
N TRP A 290 8.83 8.05 19.94
CA TRP A 290 9.52 7.67 18.70
C TRP A 290 11.02 7.48 18.93
N ASN A 291 11.64 8.37 19.69
CA ASN A 291 13.06 8.25 20.06
C ASN A 291 13.33 7.06 20.98
N GLU A 292 12.44 6.76 21.92
CA GLU A 292 12.60 5.66 22.86
C GLU A 292 12.33 4.29 22.22
N GLN A 293 11.26 4.18 21.44
CA GLN A 293 10.71 2.89 20.98
C GLN A 293 11.13 2.54 19.55
N LEU A 294 11.25 3.54 18.66
CA LEU A 294 11.45 3.31 17.23
C LEU A 294 12.90 3.51 16.80
N ALA A 295 13.58 4.55 17.31
CA ALA A 295 14.96 4.83 16.94
C ALA A 295 15.93 3.64 17.16
N PRO A 296 15.81 2.83 18.23
CA PRO A 296 16.63 1.62 18.37
C PRO A 296 16.41 0.60 17.26
N VAL A 297 15.17 0.44 16.77
CA VAL A 297 14.82 -0.47 15.68
C VAL A 297 15.34 0.07 14.34
N ILE A 298 15.12 1.36 14.05
CA ILE A 298 15.65 2.04 12.86
C ILE A 298 17.18 2.01 12.83
N GLY A 299 17.85 1.91 13.97
CA GLY A 299 19.31 1.76 14.03
C GLY A 299 19.82 0.40 13.52
N GLN A 300 18.96 -0.62 13.42
CA GLN A 300 19.38 -2.00 13.16
C GLN A 300 18.77 -2.64 11.91
N VAL A 301 17.57 -2.21 11.51
CA VAL A 301 16.88 -2.73 10.33
C VAL A 301 16.25 -1.60 9.52
N PRO A 302 16.00 -1.79 8.21
CA PRO A 302 15.22 -0.83 7.46
C PRO A 302 13.83 -0.70 8.07
N PHE A 303 13.24 0.49 7.96
CA PHE A 303 12.01 0.83 8.65
C PHE A 303 11.06 1.56 7.73
N VAL A 304 9.81 1.12 7.72
CA VAL A 304 8.73 1.64 6.88
C VAL A 304 7.54 1.97 7.77
N ALA A 305 7.16 3.24 7.85
CA ALA A 305 5.87 3.60 8.41
C ALA A 305 4.78 3.25 7.38
N GLY A 306 4.21 2.04 7.48
CA GLY A 306 3.26 1.50 6.50
C GLY A 306 1.98 2.33 6.39
N GLU A 307 1.61 3.01 7.47
CA GLU A 307 0.51 3.95 7.54
C GLU A 307 0.88 5.14 8.43
N ILE A 308 0.72 6.35 7.87
CA ILE A 308 0.70 7.60 8.63
C ILE A 308 -0.61 8.33 8.34
N GLY A 309 -1.28 8.82 9.38
CA GLY A 309 -2.50 9.62 9.21
C GLY A 309 -2.94 10.35 10.47
N GLU A 310 -4.00 11.14 10.34
CA GLU A 310 -4.66 11.79 11.48
C GLU A 310 -6.14 12.03 11.22
N ASN A 311 -6.96 12.07 12.27
CA ASN A 311 -8.42 12.16 12.17
C ASN A 311 -8.98 13.59 12.29
N THR A 312 -8.15 14.62 12.05
CA THR A 312 -8.54 16.03 12.25
C THR A 312 -8.82 16.79 10.95
N CYS A 313 -8.63 16.15 9.79
CA CYS A 313 -8.56 16.80 8.47
C CYS A 313 -7.48 17.90 8.34
N SER A 314 -6.59 18.03 9.33
CA SER A 314 -5.34 18.79 9.28
C SER A 314 -4.19 17.83 8.97
N HIS A 315 -2.96 18.33 8.96
CA HIS A 315 -1.75 17.54 8.68
C HIS A 315 -0.61 17.78 9.69
N GLY A 316 -0.86 18.50 10.79
CA GLY A 316 0.16 18.87 11.77
C GLY A 316 0.75 17.68 12.53
N TYR A 317 0.01 16.58 12.69
CA TYR A 317 0.57 15.36 13.25
C TYR A 317 1.51 14.70 12.24
N THR A 318 1.03 14.50 11.01
CA THR A 318 1.80 13.82 9.97
C THR A 318 3.04 14.61 9.54
N ASP A 319 3.02 15.95 9.60
CA ASP A 319 4.19 16.78 9.33
C ASP A 319 5.35 16.45 10.29
N ARG A 320 5.05 16.28 11.59
CA ARG A 320 6.06 15.93 12.60
C ARG A 320 6.58 14.51 12.40
N VAL A 321 5.69 13.57 12.05
CA VAL A 321 6.07 12.20 11.72
C VAL A 321 7.01 12.17 10.51
N MET A 322 6.64 12.80 9.40
CA MET A 322 7.44 12.84 8.18
C MET A 322 8.81 13.48 8.41
N ALA A 323 8.85 14.63 9.09
CA ALA A 323 10.11 15.30 9.43
C ALA A 323 11.02 14.43 10.30
N TRP A 324 10.47 13.71 11.27
CA TRP A 324 11.23 12.80 12.13
C TRP A 324 11.78 11.60 11.32
N LEU A 325 10.95 10.99 10.45
CA LEU A 325 11.36 9.87 9.61
C LEU A 325 12.38 10.28 8.53
N ASP A 326 12.27 11.48 7.97
CA ASP A 326 13.25 12.07 7.05
C ASP A 326 14.62 12.19 7.69
N ALA A 327 14.68 12.72 8.93
CA ALA A 327 15.93 12.85 9.69
C ALA A 327 16.59 11.49 9.97
N LYS A 328 15.84 10.39 9.84
CA LYS A 328 16.32 9.01 9.98
C LYS A 328 16.52 8.29 8.64
N GLY A 329 16.12 8.90 7.52
CA GLY A 329 16.09 8.26 6.20
C GLY A 329 15.10 7.09 6.10
N ALA A 330 14.08 7.03 6.97
CA ALA A 330 13.10 5.95 7.03
C ALA A 330 11.98 6.16 6.00
N SER A 331 11.24 5.10 5.66
CA SER A 331 10.17 5.16 4.65
C SER A 331 8.81 5.47 5.29
N TYR A 332 7.83 5.96 4.53
CA TYR A 332 6.46 6.17 5.00
C TYR A 332 5.42 6.20 3.88
N LEU A 333 4.19 5.78 4.20
CA LEU A 333 3.05 5.87 3.29
C LEU A 333 1.85 6.52 3.98
N GLY A 334 1.25 7.53 3.32
CA GLY A 334 0.03 8.15 3.82
C GLY A 334 -1.17 7.22 3.68
N TRP A 335 -1.96 7.08 4.74
CA TRP A 335 -3.30 6.52 4.67
C TRP A 335 -4.28 7.68 4.51
N THR A 336 -5.14 7.76 3.48
CA THR A 336 -5.33 6.83 2.34
C THR A 336 -5.74 7.51 1.02
N TRP A 337 -5.40 6.92 -0.13
CA TRP A 337 -5.79 7.36 -1.47
C TRP A 337 -7.20 6.87 -1.85
N ASN A 338 -8.20 7.33 -1.11
CA ASN A 338 -9.63 7.10 -1.37
C ASN A 338 -10.37 8.44 -1.25
N THR A 339 -11.58 8.53 -1.80
CA THR A 339 -12.41 9.74 -1.73
C THR A 339 -13.41 9.68 -0.58
N TRP A 340 -13.01 9.14 0.58
CA TRP A 340 -13.85 9.10 1.77
C TRP A 340 -13.70 10.38 2.59
N ASP A 341 -14.26 10.36 3.80
CA ASP A 341 -14.15 11.47 4.73
C ASP A 341 -12.77 11.50 5.41
N CYS A 342 -12.17 12.70 5.47
CA CYS A 342 -10.83 12.89 6.05
C CYS A 342 -10.78 12.83 7.59
N SER A 343 -11.92 12.86 8.27
CA SER A 343 -11.96 12.78 9.74
C SER A 343 -12.16 11.35 10.25
N SER A 344 -12.80 10.49 9.47
CA SER A 344 -13.14 9.12 9.88
C SER A 344 -12.35 8.02 9.16
N GLY A 345 -11.92 8.24 7.91
CA GLY A 345 -11.14 7.26 7.15
C GLY A 345 -9.95 7.90 6.46
N PRO A 346 -9.03 8.52 7.23
CA PRO A 346 -8.37 9.80 6.93
C PRO A 346 -7.91 9.90 5.47
N SER A 347 -8.83 10.35 4.62
CA SER A 347 -8.63 10.33 3.18
C SER A 347 -7.75 11.48 2.72
N LEU A 348 -6.74 11.17 1.93
CA LEU A 348 -5.80 12.12 1.34
C LEU A 348 -6.46 12.93 0.22
N ILE A 349 -7.41 12.36 -0.51
CA ILE A 349 -8.00 12.98 -1.70
C ILE A 349 -9.52 13.13 -1.54
N SER A 350 -10.06 14.15 -2.20
CA SER A 350 -11.51 14.33 -2.38
C SER A 350 -11.99 13.87 -3.76
N ASP A 351 -11.07 13.65 -4.70
CA ASP A 351 -11.34 13.17 -6.06
C ASP A 351 -10.17 12.32 -6.58
N PHE A 352 -10.45 11.27 -7.35
CA PHE A 352 -9.45 10.36 -7.92
C PHE A 352 -8.52 11.01 -8.96
N ASN A 353 -8.79 12.25 -9.38
CA ASN A 353 -7.85 13.09 -10.12
C ASN A 353 -6.67 13.61 -9.27
N GLY A 354 -6.63 13.30 -7.96
CA GLY A 354 -5.56 13.70 -7.06
C GLY A 354 -5.79 15.03 -6.34
N THR A 355 -7.03 15.55 -6.33
CA THR A 355 -7.40 16.75 -5.55
C THR A 355 -7.27 16.42 -4.06
N PRO A 356 -6.40 17.09 -3.29
CA PRO A 356 -6.19 16.76 -1.89
C PRO A 356 -7.34 17.24 -0.99
N THR A 357 -7.54 16.55 0.13
CA THR A 357 -8.21 17.09 1.32
C THR A 357 -7.27 18.02 2.08
N GLY A 358 -7.76 18.69 3.14
CA GLY A 358 -6.89 19.47 4.04
C GLY A 358 -5.75 18.64 4.65
N PHE A 359 -6.03 17.38 4.98
CA PHE A 359 -5.04 16.42 5.44
C PHE A 359 -4.05 16.03 4.32
N GLY A 360 -4.54 15.71 3.13
CA GLY A 360 -3.69 15.30 2.01
C GLY A 360 -2.73 16.37 1.49
N VAL A 361 -3.03 17.66 1.70
CA VAL A 361 -2.12 18.76 1.35
C VAL A 361 -0.76 18.57 2.01
N GLY A 362 -0.70 18.18 3.29
CA GLY A 362 0.55 18.01 4.02
C GLY A 362 1.47 16.98 3.37
N LEU A 363 0.96 15.77 3.13
CA LEU A 363 1.73 14.72 2.45
C LEU A 363 2.15 15.14 1.04
N ARG A 364 1.22 15.66 0.23
CA ARG A 364 1.49 16.06 -1.16
C ARG A 364 2.63 17.07 -1.24
N ASP A 365 2.53 18.15 -0.44
CA ASP A 365 3.46 19.26 -0.51
C ASP A 365 4.83 18.84 0.04
N HIS A 366 4.84 18.02 1.09
CA HIS A 366 6.06 17.43 1.63
C HIS A 366 6.80 16.55 0.60
N LEU A 367 6.12 15.59 -0.03
CA LEU A 367 6.72 14.72 -1.04
C LEU A 367 7.27 15.49 -2.25
N LYS A 368 6.52 16.51 -2.70
CA LYS A 368 6.99 17.41 -3.77
C LYS A 368 8.22 18.21 -3.38
N GLY A 369 8.39 18.55 -2.10
CA GLY A 369 9.56 19.26 -1.59
C GLY A 369 10.82 18.40 -1.47
N LEU A 370 10.70 17.07 -1.45
CA LEU A 370 11.82 16.12 -1.39
C LEU A 370 12.39 15.74 -2.78
N SER A 371 11.67 16.07 -3.86
CA SER A 371 11.89 15.54 -5.21
C SER A 371 12.70 16.43 -6.14
#